data_AF-W9Y9H3-F1
#
_entry.id   AF-W9Y9H3-F1
#
_cell.length_a   1.000
_cell.length_b   1.000
_cell.length_c   1.000
_cell.angle_alpha   90.00
_cell.angle_beta   90.00
_cell.angle_gamma   90.00
#
_symmetry.space_group_name_H-M   'P 1'
#
loop_
_entity.id
_entity.type
_entity.pdbx_description
1 polymer ?
#
loop_
_entity_poly.entity_id
_entity_poly.type
_entity_poly.pdbx_seq_one_letter_code
_entity_poly.pdbx_strand_id
1 'polypeptide(L)'
;MTAPGAVGAVEAPITFSRVINDDHNAINRYAGRLKRARTASDRARLLREVTWRLVRHDVSEDLVMRPAFVEHLGAEGQQMAEHDRTEHERAKSQLLALADVPFESADFDVVLDRLFADLLEHMRVESGEQIPSLERLLDPLESQRLGREYMKSQVLTPELEWPASRISPSPSPSPGGIKRRRVWVDIDDYARSDLARFRDIYAQLTDEQTEMGVKLYYRQHVHGKL
;
A
#
# COMPACT_ATOMS: atom_id res chain seq x y z
N MET A 1 20.77 -12.92 47.20
CA MET A 1 20.95 -13.36 45.79
C MET A 1 19.82 -12.74 45.00
N THR A 2 20.10 -11.63 44.30
CA THR A 2 19.15 -10.92 43.44
C THR A 2 19.21 -11.51 42.04
N ALA A 3 18.05 -11.85 41.47
CA ALA A 3 17.94 -12.36 40.11
C ALA A 3 18.40 -11.30 39.08
N PRO A 4 19.05 -11.69 37.98
CA PRO A 4 19.40 -10.76 36.92
C PRO A 4 18.10 -10.29 36.24
N GLY A 5 17.93 -8.98 36.16
CA GLY A 5 16.81 -8.36 35.46
C GLY A 5 16.80 -8.77 33.99
N ALA A 6 15.61 -9.07 33.47
CA ALA A 6 15.41 -9.32 32.05
C ALA A 6 15.95 -8.13 31.25
N VAL A 7 17.03 -8.36 30.51
CA VAL A 7 17.52 -7.45 29.49
C VAL A 7 16.37 -7.32 28.49
N GLY A 8 15.75 -6.14 28.41
CA GLY A 8 14.67 -5.88 27.46
C GLY A 8 15.15 -6.29 26.06
N ALA A 9 14.39 -7.17 25.40
CA ALA A 9 14.72 -7.60 24.06
C ALA A 9 14.88 -6.35 23.18
N VAL A 10 16.09 -6.12 22.66
CA VAL A 10 16.31 -5.09 21.63
C VAL A 10 15.41 -5.49 20.48
N GLU A 11 14.44 -4.63 20.13
CA GLU A 11 13.53 -4.91 19.02
C GLU A 11 14.38 -5.07 17.75
N ALA A 12 14.21 -6.19 17.06
CA ALA A 12 14.96 -6.48 15.85
C ALA A 12 14.73 -5.36 14.82
N PRO A 13 15.76 -4.93 14.07
CA PRO A 13 15.62 -3.88 13.07
C PRO A 13 14.50 -4.20 12.07
N ILE A 14 13.81 -3.16 11.61
CA ILE A 14 12.73 -3.31 10.64
C ILE A 14 13.33 -3.45 9.24
N THR A 15 13.40 -4.68 8.77
CA THR A 15 13.85 -5.06 7.42
C THR A 15 12.81 -4.74 6.35
N PHE A 16 13.23 -4.64 5.09
CA PHE A 16 12.33 -4.49 3.94
C PHE A 16 11.23 -5.57 3.91
N SER A 17 11.62 -6.85 4.02
CA SER A 17 10.69 -7.97 4.10
C SER A 17 9.62 -7.82 5.19
N ARG A 18 10.01 -7.34 6.38
CA ARG A 18 9.08 -7.14 7.51
C ARG A 18 8.02 -6.09 7.16
N VAL A 19 8.41 -4.97 6.55
CA VAL A 19 7.49 -3.88 6.22
C VAL A 19 6.41 -4.35 5.24
N ILE A 20 6.80 -5.06 4.18
CA ILE A 20 5.86 -5.53 3.16
C ILE A 20 4.94 -6.60 3.74
N ASN A 21 5.48 -7.56 4.50
CA ASN A 21 4.68 -8.58 5.17
C ASN A 21 3.65 -7.97 6.13
N ASP A 22 4.01 -6.90 6.84
CA ASP A 22 3.10 -6.16 7.70
C ASP A 22 1.97 -5.49 6.91
N ASP A 23 2.25 -4.94 5.72
CA ASP A 23 1.25 -4.37 4.81
C ASP A 23 0.31 -5.46 4.26
N HIS A 24 0.85 -6.60 3.80
CA HIS A 24 0.07 -7.78 3.39
C HIS A 24 -0.86 -8.26 4.51
N ASN A 25 -0.35 -8.37 5.73
CA ASN A 25 -1.14 -8.74 6.90
C ASN A 25 -2.26 -7.74 7.19
N ALA A 26 -2.02 -6.44 6.97
CA ALA A 26 -3.06 -5.44 7.08
C ALA A 26 -4.12 -5.59 5.98
N ILE A 27 -3.73 -5.75 4.71
CA ILE A 27 -4.67 -5.95 3.62
C ILE A 27 -5.53 -7.19 3.87
N ASN A 28 -4.91 -8.33 4.19
CA ASN A 28 -5.60 -9.59 4.48
C ASN A 28 -6.58 -9.47 5.67
N ARG A 29 -6.22 -8.71 6.71
CA ARG A 29 -7.11 -8.44 7.85
C ARG A 29 -8.37 -7.69 7.42
N TYR A 30 -8.25 -6.67 6.60
CA TYR A 30 -9.40 -5.89 6.11
C TYR A 30 -10.20 -6.66 5.06
N ALA A 31 -9.54 -7.42 4.19
CA ALA A 31 -10.19 -8.32 3.25
C ALA A 31 -11.05 -9.36 3.98
N GLY A 32 -10.50 -10.00 5.02
CA GLY A 32 -11.26 -10.92 5.87
C GLY A 32 -12.47 -10.25 6.56
N ARG A 33 -12.35 -8.99 6.98
CA ARG A 33 -13.49 -8.22 7.53
C ARG A 33 -14.55 -7.96 6.46
N LEU A 34 -14.14 -7.57 5.25
CA LEU A 34 -15.04 -7.34 4.12
C LEU A 34 -15.82 -8.62 3.76
N LYS A 35 -15.15 -9.76 3.67
CA LYS A 35 -15.79 -11.06 3.39
C LYS A 35 -16.84 -11.46 4.44
N ARG A 36 -16.69 -11.00 5.68
CA ARG A 36 -17.65 -11.24 6.78
C ARG A 36 -18.73 -10.17 6.92
N ALA A 37 -18.63 -9.06 6.17
CA ALA A 37 -19.57 -7.95 6.26
C ALA A 37 -20.96 -8.37 5.78
N ARG A 38 -21.99 -8.02 6.57
CA ARG A 38 -23.38 -8.41 6.34
C ARG A 38 -24.28 -7.29 5.83
N THR A 39 -23.88 -6.04 6.03
CA THR A 39 -24.64 -4.86 5.59
C THR A 39 -23.95 -4.24 4.38
N ALA A 40 -24.74 -3.64 3.48
CA ALA A 40 -24.19 -2.89 2.35
C ALA A 40 -23.32 -1.70 2.82
N SER A 41 -23.68 -1.06 3.94
CA SER A 41 -22.88 0.02 4.52
C SER A 41 -21.49 -0.47 4.96
N ASP A 42 -21.42 -1.62 5.66
CA ASP A 42 -20.14 -2.21 6.05
C ASP A 42 -19.34 -2.69 4.84
N ARG A 43 -20.00 -3.32 3.85
CA ARG A 43 -19.35 -3.74 2.59
C ARG A 43 -18.75 -2.54 1.87
N ALA A 44 -19.51 -1.46 1.69
CA ALA A 44 -19.04 -0.23 1.05
C ALA A 44 -17.84 0.38 1.81
N ARG A 45 -17.94 0.48 3.14
CA ARG A 45 -16.87 1.04 3.97
C ARG A 45 -15.60 0.17 3.91
N LEU A 46 -15.73 -1.14 4.07
CA LEU A 46 -14.59 -2.06 4.09
C LEU A 46 -13.98 -2.26 2.70
N LEU A 47 -14.78 -2.17 1.63
CA LEU A 47 -14.26 -2.14 0.26
C LEU A 47 -13.36 -0.93 0.05
N ARG A 48 -13.80 0.28 0.45
CA ARG A 48 -12.95 1.47 0.43
C ARG A 48 -11.68 1.31 1.27
N GLU A 49 -11.77 0.66 2.44
CA GLU A 49 -10.62 0.36 3.29
C GLU A 49 -9.60 -0.57 2.61
N VAL A 50 -10.07 -1.63 1.95
CA VAL A 50 -9.19 -2.55 1.22
C VAL A 50 -8.59 -1.84 0.01
N THR A 51 -9.39 -1.12 -0.77
CA THR A 51 -8.94 -0.38 -1.95
C THR A 51 -7.81 0.58 -1.63
N TRP A 52 -7.92 1.41 -0.58
CA TRP A 52 -6.85 2.37 -0.28
C TRP A 52 -5.54 1.70 0.14
N ARG A 53 -5.63 0.57 0.83
CA ARG A 53 -4.44 -0.18 1.21
C ARG A 53 -3.75 -0.75 -0.01
N LEU A 54 -4.51 -1.28 -0.97
CA LEU A 54 -3.98 -1.74 -2.26
C LEU A 54 -3.36 -0.60 -3.07
N VAL A 55 -3.96 0.60 -3.08
CA VAL A 55 -3.37 1.78 -3.74
C VAL A 55 -1.98 2.06 -3.22
N ARG A 56 -1.89 2.19 -1.90
CA ARG A 56 -0.67 2.58 -1.22
C ARG A 56 0.39 1.50 -1.32
N HIS A 57 -0.01 0.24 -1.27
CA HIS A 57 0.85 -0.91 -1.48
C HIS A 57 1.47 -0.86 -2.89
N ASP A 58 0.65 -0.77 -3.94
CA ASP A 58 1.09 -0.64 -5.34
C ASP A 58 2.03 0.55 -5.55
N VAL A 59 1.72 1.70 -4.95
CA VAL A 59 2.58 2.89 -5.03
C VAL A 59 3.92 2.65 -4.34
N SER A 60 3.94 1.99 -3.17
CA SER A 60 5.18 1.64 -2.49
C SER A 60 6.04 0.70 -3.32
N GLU A 61 5.42 -0.25 -4.01
CA GLU A 61 6.10 -1.24 -4.83
C GLU A 61 6.65 -0.60 -6.10
N ASP A 62 5.86 0.25 -6.76
CA ASP A 62 6.31 1.00 -7.93
C ASP A 62 7.51 1.91 -7.63
N LEU A 63 7.49 2.56 -6.46
CA LEU A 63 8.52 3.50 -6.05
C LEU A 63 9.77 2.83 -5.45
N VAL A 64 9.64 1.66 -4.84
CA VAL A 64 10.70 1.06 -4.01
C VAL A 64 11.00 -0.38 -4.40
N MET A 65 9.99 -1.27 -4.37
CA MET A 65 10.21 -2.71 -4.58
C MET A 65 10.63 -3.05 -6.01
N ARG A 66 9.87 -2.60 -7.00
CA ARG A 66 10.15 -2.87 -8.42
C ARG A 66 11.52 -2.34 -8.84
N PRO A 67 11.92 -1.09 -8.49
CA PRO A 67 13.28 -0.63 -8.71
C PRO A 67 14.34 -1.50 -8.02
N ALA A 68 14.13 -1.90 -6.76
CA ALA A 68 15.08 -2.75 -6.03
C ALA A 68 15.21 -4.15 -6.65
N PHE A 69 14.11 -4.75 -7.14
CA PHE A 69 14.17 -5.97 -7.92
C PHE A 69 15.05 -5.80 -9.16
N VAL A 70 14.80 -4.78 -9.97
CA VAL A 70 15.58 -4.53 -11.19
C VAL A 70 17.06 -4.29 -10.88
N GLU A 71 17.36 -3.50 -9.85
CA GLU A 71 18.72 -3.15 -9.44
C GLU A 71 19.52 -4.38 -8.96
N HIS A 72 18.93 -5.20 -8.10
CA HIS A 72 19.66 -6.28 -7.42
C HIS A 72 19.53 -7.66 -8.09
N LEU A 73 18.45 -7.93 -8.82
CA LEU A 73 18.17 -9.21 -9.47
C LEU A 73 18.28 -9.14 -11.01
N GLY A 74 18.52 -7.96 -11.59
CA GLY A 74 18.75 -7.79 -13.02
C GLY A 74 17.57 -8.26 -13.87
N ALA A 75 17.82 -9.17 -14.82
CA ALA A 75 16.80 -9.65 -15.75
C ALA A 75 15.67 -10.42 -15.07
N GLU A 76 15.96 -11.17 -13.99
CA GLU A 76 14.94 -11.83 -13.19
C GLU A 76 14.09 -10.80 -12.44
N GLY A 77 14.74 -9.80 -11.85
CA GLY A 77 14.05 -8.69 -11.17
C GLY A 77 13.13 -7.89 -12.10
N GLN A 78 13.54 -7.68 -13.36
CA GLN A 78 12.69 -7.05 -14.38
C GLN A 78 11.44 -7.89 -14.67
N GLN A 79 11.56 -9.22 -14.72
CA GLN A 79 10.42 -10.10 -14.92
C GLN A 79 9.49 -10.10 -13.70
N MET A 80 10.05 -10.12 -12.49
CA MET A 80 9.27 -10.00 -11.24
C MET A 80 8.49 -8.69 -11.19
N ALA A 81 9.15 -7.56 -11.48
CA ALA A 81 8.51 -6.24 -11.46
C ALA A 81 7.38 -6.09 -12.50
N GLU A 82 7.50 -6.72 -13.67
CA GLU A 82 6.46 -6.69 -14.69
C GLU A 82 5.31 -7.65 -14.39
N HIS A 83 5.62 -8.80 -13.78
CA HIS A 83 4.61 -9.73 -13.29
C HIS A 83 3.74 -9.07 -12.21
N ASP A 84 4.38 -8.49 -11.18
CA ASP A 84 3.75 -7.71 -10.12
C ASP A 84 2.84 -6.61 -10.71
N ARG A 85 3.36 -5.78 -11.63
CA ARG A 85 2.53 -4.76 -12.32
C ARG A 85 1.29 -5.36 -12.99
N THR A 86 1.42 -6.51 -13.65
CA THR A 86 0.30 -7.19 -14.32
C THR A 86 -0.74 -7.67 -13.30
N GLU A 87 -0.32 -8.19 -12.15
CA GLU A 87 -1.22 -8.62 -11.09
C GLU A 87 -1.98 -7.46 -10.46
N HIS A 88 -1.30 -6.32 -10.26
CA HIS A 88 -1.94 -5.09 -9.77
C HIS A 88 -2.98 -4.53 -10.74
N GLU A 89 -2.70 -4.53 -12.05
CA GLU A 89 -3.69 -4.10 -13.06
C GLU A 89 -4.92 -5.02 -13.10
N ARG A 90 -4.72 -6.32 -12.88
CA ARG A 90 -5.83 -7.28 -12.72
C ARG A 90 -6.65 -6.97 -11.47
N ALA A 91 -6.01 -6.73 -10.33
CA ALA A 91 -6.69 -6.37 -9.08
C ALA A 91 -7.48 -5.05 -9.21
N LYS A 92 -6.91 -4.02 -9.86
CA LYS A 92 -7.61 -2.75 -10.17
C LYS A 92 -8.86 -2.98 -11.01
N SER A 93 -8.75 -3.81 -12.05
CA SER A 93 -9.89 -4.14 -12.92
C SER A 93 -11.02 -4.85 -12.14
N GLN A 94 -10.67 -5.73 -11.21
CA GLN A 94 -11.65 -6.41 -10.35
C GLN A 94 -12.29 -5.46 -9.32
N LEU A 95 -11.52 -4.50 -8.78
CA LEU A 95 -12.05 -3.45 -7.91
C LEU A 95 -13.05 -2.54 -8.64
N LEU A 96 -12.78 -2.19 -9.91
CA LEU A 96 -13.74 -1.47 -10.75
C LEU A 96 -15.02 -2.27 -10.94
N ALA A 97 -14.89 -3.55 -11.29
CA ALA A 97 -16.04 -4.42 -11.45
C ALA A 97 -16.87 -4.51 -10.15
N LEU A 98 -16.24 -4.52 -8.97
CA LEU A 98 -16.94 -4.49 -7.69
C LEU A 98 -17.68 -3.17 -7.42
N ALA A 99 -17.18 -2.04 -7.93
CA ALA A 99 -17.82 -0.74 -7.73
C ALA A 99 -19.18 -0.65 -8.44
N ASP A 100 -19.35 -1.37 -9.55
CA ASP A 100 -20.57 -1.39 -10.36
C ASP A 100 -21.60 -2.45 -9.92
N VAL A 101 -21.24 -3.32 -8.96
CA VAL A 101 -22.09 -4.45 -8.54
C VAL A 101 -22.82 -4.12 -7.24
N PRO A 102 -24.16 -4.32 -7.15
CA PRO A 102 -24.91 -4.09 -5.91
C PRO A 102 -24.36 -4.93 -4.76
N PHE A 103 -24.13 -4.29 -3.60
CA PHE A 103 -23.50 -4.92 -2.44
C PHE A 103 -24.24 -6.13 -1.88
N GLU A 104 -25.54 -6.27 -2.15
CA GLU A 104 -26.39 -7.36 -1.66
C GLU A 104 -26.55 -8.50 -2.69
N SER A 105 -25.98 -8.35 -3.89
CA SER A 105 -26.09 -9.34 -4.96
C SER A 105 -25.13 -10.52 -4.77
N ALA A 106 -25.48 -11.69 -5.32
CA ALA A 106 -24.58 -12.84 -5.38
C ALA A 106 -23.34 -12.57 -6.26
N ASP A 107 -23.49 -11.71 -7.28
CA ASP A 107 -22.38 -11.31 -8.15
C ASP A 107 -21.30 -10.58 -7.36
N PHE A 108 -21.67 -9.80 -6.33
CA PHE A 108 -20.70 -9.13 -5.46
C PHE A 108 -19.78 -10.15 -4.80
N ASP A 109 -20.36 -11.20 -4.23
CA ASP A 109 -19.60 -12.24 -3.54
C ASP A 109 -18.69 -13.00 -4.52
N VAL A 110 -19.15 -13.27 -5.75
CA VAL A 110 -18.35 -13.93 -6.80
C VAL A 110 -17.14 -13.09 -7.20
N VAL A 111 -17.33 -11.80 -7.47
CA VAL A 111 -16.22 -10.92 -7.87
C VAL A 111 -15.27 -10.69 -6.69
N LEU A 112 -15.80 -10.57 -5.47
CA LEU A 112 -15.02 -10.39 -4.25
C LEU A 112 -14.12 -11.61 -3.98
N ASP A 113 -14.67 -12.83 -4.12
CA ASP A 113 -13.91 -14.05 -3.92
C ASP A 113 -12.80 -14.22 -4.97
N ARG A 114 -13.03 -13.82 -6.22
CA ARG A 114 -11.99 -13.79 -7.26
C ARG A 114 -10.86 -12.82 -6.91
N LEU A 115 -11.21 -11.57 -6.56
CA LEU A 115 -10.23 -10.57 -6.13
C LEU A 115 -9.38 -11.09 -4.97
N PHE A 116 -10.00 -11.69 -3.95
CA PHE A 116 -9.27 -12.14 -2.77
C PHE A 116 -8.45 -13.41 -3.02
N ALA A 117 -8.88 -14.29 -3.92
CA ALA A 117 -8.05 -15.41 -4.34
C ALA A 117 -6.78 -14.92 -5.05
N ASP A 118 -6.94 -13.93 -5.94
CA ASP A 118 -5.83 -13.34 -6.69
C ASP A 118 -4.86 -12.58 -5.77
N LEU A 119 -5.37 -11.74 -4.86
CA LEU A 119 -4.53 -11.03 -3.87
C LEU A 119 -3.79 -11.99 -2.94
N LEU A 120 -4.45 -13.08 -2.51
CA LEU A 120 -3.82 -14.05 -1.62
C LEU A 120 -2.66 -14.77 -2.31
N GLU A 121 -2.84 -15.17 -3.58
CA GLU A 121 -1.78 -15.83 -4.34
C GLU A 121 -0.63 -14.88 -4.65
N HIS A 122 -0.93 -13.66 -5.09
CA HIS A 122 0.05 -12.60 -5.31
C HIS A 122 0.93 -12.37 -4.08
N MET A 123 0.32 -12.07 -2.92
CA MET A 123 1.05 -11.85 -1.67
C MET A 123 1.81 -13.10 -1.20
N ARG A 124 1.31 -14.31 -1.49
CA ARG A 124 2.00 -15.57 -1.15
C ARG A 124 3.29 -15.70 -1.95
N VAL A 125 3.24 -15.44 -3.26
CA VAL A 125 4.41 -15.50 -4.16
C VAL A 125 5.42 -14.43 -3.76
N GLU A 126 4.97 -13.20 -3.53
CA GLU A 126 5.86 -12.11 -3.14
C GLU A 126 6.55 -12.37 -1.80
N SER A 127 5.77 -12.57 -0.73
CA SER A 127 6.30 -12.78 0.62
C SER A 127 7.07 -14.10 0.76
N GLY A 128 6.69 -15.12 -0.01
CA GLY A 128 7.26 -16.46 0.10
C GLY A 128 8.49 -16.69 -0.77
N GLU A 129 8.60 -15.98 -1.90
CA GLU A 129 9.57 -16.32 -2.95
C GLU A 129 10.36 -15.09 -3.42
N GLN A 130 9.68 -14.04 -3.91
CA GLN A 130 10.35 -12.90 -4.56
C GLN A 130 11.08 -11.99 -3.56
N ILE A 131 10.37 -11.54 -2.51
CA ILE A 131 10.93 -10.65 -1.48
C ILE A 131 12.08 -11.35 -0.73
N PRO A 132 11.97 -12.63 -0.30
CA PRO A 132 13.11 -13.34 0.25
C PRO A 132 14.30 -13.46 -0.71
N SER A 133 14.06 -13.50 -2.02
CA SER A 133 15.13 -13.58 -3.01
C SER A 133 15.91 -12.28 -3.13
N LEU A 134 15.23 -11.14 -3.09
CA LEU A 134 15.88 -9.84 -2.95
C LEU A 134 16.60 -9.72 -1.59
N GLU A 135 15.93 -10.03 -0.49
CA GLU A 135 16.46 -9.84 0.87
C GLU A 135 17.80 -10.57 1.10
N ARG A 136 18.00 -11.75 0.48
CA ARG A 136 19.26 -12.50 0.54
C ARG A 136 20.46 -11.78 -0.08
N LEU A 137 20.21 -10.82 -0.98
CA LEU A 137 21.26 -10.04 -1.66
C LEU A 137 21.54 -8.70 -0.98
N LEU A 138 20.66 -8.26 -0.08
CA LEU A 138 20.80 -6.99 0.62
C LEU A 138 21.69 -7.13 1.84
N ASP A 139 22.53 -6.14 2.10
CA ASP A 139 23.10 -5.98 3.43
C ASP A 139 22.04 -5.46 4.42
N PRO A 140 22.25 -5.61 5.74
CA PRO A 140 21.26 -5.19 6.73
C PRO A 140 20.91 -3.70 6.71
N LEU A 141 21.84 -2.83 6.30
CA LEU A 141 21.58 -1.38 6.23
C LEU A 141 20.72 -1.05 5.02
N GLU A 142 20.98 -1.69 3.89
CA GLU A 142 20.21 -1.51 2.67
C GLU A 142 18.78 -2.04 2.82
N SER A 143 18.59 -3.21 3.45
CA SER A 143 17.25 -3.71 3.78
C SER A 143 16.47 -2.73 4.67
N GLN A 144 17.12 -2.17 5.71
CA GLN A 144 16.48 -1.17 6.56
C GLN A 144 16.19 0.13 5.80
N ARG A 145 17.07 0.54 4.88
CA ARG A 145 16.86 1.72 4.03
C ARG A 145 15.66 1.54 3.12
N LEU A 146 15.58 0.43 2.38
CA LEU A 146 14.44 0.12 1.52
C LEU A 146 13.14 -0.02 2.32
N GLY A 147 13.18 -0.68 3.48
CA GLY A 147 12.05 -0.74 4.40
C GLY A 147 11.58 0.65 4.82
N ARG A 148 12.52 1.54 5.14
CA ARG A 148 12.21 2.94 5.48
C ARG A 148 11.63 3.69 4.30
N GLU A 149 12.17 3.54 3.09
CA GLU A 149 11.60 4.18 1.89
C GLU A 149 10.17 3.69 1.62
N TYR A 150 9.92 2.40 1.76
CA TYR A 150 8.57 1.84 1.65
C TYR A 150 7.63 2.46 2.71
N MET A 151 8.08 2.60 3.95
CA MET A 151 7.28 3.22 5.02
C MET A 151 6.90 4.69 4.76
N LYS A 152 7.66 5.43 3.93
CA LYS A 152 7.35 6.84 3.64
C LYS A 152 6.05 7.02 2.86
N SER A 153 5.73 6.07 1.98
CA SER A 153 4.48 6.07 1.21
C SER A 153 3.25 5.99 2.12
N GLN A 154 3.42 5.60 3.38
CA GLN A 154 2.33 5.36 4.32
C GLN A 154 1.51 6.63 4.63
N VAL A 155 2.02 7.82 4.26
CA VAL A 155 1.30 9.10 4.31
C VAL A 155 0.18 9.23 3.27
N LEU A 156 0.22 8.42 2.20
CA LEU A 156 -0.79 8.37 1.13
C LEU A 156 -2.07 7.68 1.62
N THR A 157 -2.81 8.37 2.49
CA THR A 157 -4.02 7.88 3.18
C THR A 157 -5.28 8.57 2.69
N PRO A 158 -6.48 7.98 2.95
CA PRO A 158 -7.77 8.62 3.05
C PRO A 158 -7.87 10.11 2.89
N GLU A 159 -7.23 10.68 3.90
CA GLU A 159 -7.38 12.01 4.41
C GLU A 159 -6.26 12.93 3.90
N LEU A 160 -5.31 12.40 3.10
CA LEU A 160 -4.27 13.23 2.52
C LEU A 160 -4.88 14.22 1.54
N GLU A 161 -4.77 15.50 1.88
CA GLU A 161 -5.14 16.60 1.00
C GLU A 161 -3.90 17.24 0.36
N TRP A 162 -4.02 17.60 -0.91
CA TRP A 162 -2.96 18.21 -1.70
C TRP A 162 -3.44 19.49 -2.39
N PRO A 163 -2.55 20.47 -2.67
CA PRO A 163 -2.91 21.64 -3.45
C PRO A 163 -3.61 21.29 -4.76
N ALA A 164 -4.81 21.81 -4.98
CA ALA A 164 -5.64 21.51 -6.15
C ALA A 164 -4.97 21.91 -7.47
N SER A 165 -4.14 22.96 -7.46
CA SER A 165 -3.33 23.39 -8.61
C SER A 165 -2.27 22.38 -9.04
N ARG A 166 -1.99 21.36 -8.21
CA ARG A 166 -1.03 20.29 -8.47
C ARG A 166 -1.70 18.94 -8.75
N ILE A 167 -3.03 18.91 -8.78
CA ILE A 167 -3.86 17.73 -9.09
C ILE A 167 -4.52 17.85 -10.48
N SER A 168 -4.56 19.06 -11.07
CA SER A 168 -5.12 19.30 -12.41
C SER A 168 -4.25 20.25 -13.23
N PRO A 169 -4.16 20.09 -14.55
CA PRO A 169 -3.27 20.90 -15.40
C PRO A 169 -3.79 22.33 -15.67
N SER A 170 -4.88 22.78 -15.03
CA SER A 170 -5.45 24.10 -15.31
C SER A 170 -4.75 25.21 -14.52
N PRO A 171 -4.10 26.19 -15.18
CA PRO A 171 -3.48 27.33 -14.53
C PRO A 171 -4.52 28.44 -14.38
N SER A 172 -5.15 28.55 -13.22
CA SER A 172 -5.83 29.80 -12.86
C SER A 172 -5.73 30.04 -11.36
N PRO A 173 -4.98 31.07 -10.92
CA PRO A 173 -4.97 31.47 -9.54
C PRO A 173 -6.33 32.11 -9.22
N SER A 174 -7.16 31.39 -8.46
CA SER A 174 -8.30 32.02 -7.80
C SER A 174 -7.79 32.93 -6.69
N PRO A 175 -8.33 34.16 -6.53
CA PRO A 175 -7.98 35.00 -5.39
C PRO A 175 -8.60 34.40 -4.12
N GLY A 176 -7.79 33.68 -3.34
CA GLY A 176 -8.20 33.10 -2.06
C GLY A 176 -7.56 31.75 -1.77
N GLY A 177 -6.39 31.78 -1.12
CA GLY A 177 -5.73 30.62 -0.51
C GLY A 177 -5.34 29.47 -1.45
N ILE A 178 -4.45 28.59 -0.99
CA ILE A 178 -4.22 27.31 -1.68
C ILE A 178 -5.40 26.40 -1.35
N LYS A 179 -6.35 26.23 -2.29
CA LYS A 179 -7.40 25.21 -2.15
C LYS A 179 -6.74 23.83 -2.11
N ARG A 180 -6.95 23.07 -1.04
CA ARG A 180 -6.54 21.67 -0.94
C ARG A 180 -7.71 20.76 -1.30
N ARG A 181 -7.43 19.60 -1.86
CA ARG A 181 -8.40 18.55 -2.16
C ARG A 181 -7.81 17.21 -1.77
N ARG A 182 -8.65 16.26 -1.36
CA ARG A 182 -8.20 14.87 -1.18
C ARG A 182 -7.52 14.39 -2.45
N VAL A 183 -6.41 13.68 -2.27
CA VAL A 183 -5.63 13.14 -3.39
C VAL A 183 -6.37 12.06 -4.16
N TRP A 184 -7.47 11.54 -3.61
CA TRP A 184 -8.48 10.82 -4.36
C TRP A 184 -9.88 10.98 -3.76
N VAL A 185 -10.89 10.48 -4.48
CA VAL A 185 -12.31 10.57 -4.08
C VAL A 185 -12.95 9.21 -3.79
N ASP A 186 -12.76 8.21 -4.65
CA ASP A 186 -13.42 6.90 -4.58
C ASP A 186 -12.63 5.79 -5.32
N ILE A 187 -13.26 4.61 -5.49
CA ILE A 187 -12.66 3.43 -6.14
C ILE A 187 -12.41 3.70 -7.62
N ASP A 188 -13.31 4.41 -8.31
CA ASP A 188 -13.16 4.78 -9.71
C ASP A 188 -11.95 5.70 -9.92
N ASP A 189 -11.80 6.71 -9.07
CA ASP A 189 -10.64 7.62 -9.13
C ASP A 189 -9.33 6.83 -8.97
N TYR A 190 -9.24 5.83 -8.08
CA TYR A 190 -8.03 5.00 -7.97
C TYR A 190 -7.82 4.08 -9.17
N ALA A 191 -8.79 3.23 -9.47
CA ALA A 191 -8.54 2.15 -10.43
C ALA A 191 -8.41 2.68 -11.87
N ARG A 192 -8.74 3.96 -12.09
CA ARG A 192 -8.46 4.71 -13.32
C ARG A 192 -7.30 5.70 -13.17
N SER A 193 -6.76 5.90 -11.96
CA SER A 193 -5.61 6.76 -11.72
C SER A 193 -4.34 6.08 -12.19
N ASP A 194 -3.61 6.81 -13.03
CA ASP A 194 -2.21 6.51 -13.30
C ASP A 194 -1.39 6.70 -12.01
N LEU A 195 -0.58 5.69 -11.66
CA LEU A 195 0.38 5.77 -10.56
C LEU A 195 1.32 6.99 -10.69
N ALA A 196 1.52 7.53 -11.90
CA ALA A 196 2.25 8.77 -12.14
C ALA A 196 1.76 9.93 -11.25
N ARG A 197 0.44 10.08 -11.02
CA ARG A 197 -0.10 11.12 -10.13
C ARG A 197 0.38 10.94 -8.69
N PHE A 198 0.39 9.71 -8.18
CA PHE A 198 0.86 9.41 -6.83
C PHE A 198 2.38 9.57 -6.72
N ARG A 199 3.12 9.21 -7.77
CA ARG A 199 4.57 9.47 -7.86
C ARG A 199 4.89 10.96 -7.82
N ASP A 200 4.15 11.78 -8.55
CA ASP A 200 4.31 13.24 -8.53
C ASP A 200 4.03 13.83 -7.15
N ILE A 201 3.00 13.35 -6.46
CA ILE A 201 2.70 13.76 -5.08
C ILE A 201 3.83 13.34 -4.15
N TYR A 202 4.27 12.08 -4.24
CA TYR A 202 5.33 11.52 -3.41
C TYR A 202 6.64 12.31 -3.56
N ALA A 203 7.03 12.63 -4.80
CA ALA A 203 8.23 13.40 -5.11
C ALA A 203 8.21 14.84 -4.56
N GLN A 204 7.05 15.34 -4.14
CA GLN A 204 6.87 16.70 -3.61
C GLN A 204 6.58 16.71 -2.11
N LEU A 205 6.56 15.55 -1.44
CA LEU A 205 6.38 15.49 0.01
C LEU A 205 7.55 16.19 0.72
N THR A 206 7.23 16.94 1.78
CA THR A 206 8.26 17.47 2.67
C THR A 206 8.87 16.35 3.52
N ASP A 207 10.04 16.60 4.10
CA ASP A 207 10.66 15.68 5.07
C ASP A 207 9.70 15.37 6.23
N GLU A 208 8.97 16.37 6.72
CA GLU A 208 7.99 16.18 7.80
C GLU A 208 6.85 15.23 7.38
N GLN A 209 6.31 15.39 6.16
CA GLN A 209 5.25 14.52 5.65
C GLN A 209 5.76 13.09 5.43
N THR A 210 7.00 12.99 4.96
CA THR A 210 7.71 11.72 4.76
C THR A 210 7.93 10.98 6.09
N GLU A 211 8.37 11.68 7.13
CA GLU A 211 8.49 11.14 8.49
C GLU A 211 7.14 10.77 9.11
N MET A 212 6.06 11.47 8.73
CA MET A 212 4.72 11.10 9.16
C MET A 212 4.33 9.70 8.65
N GLY A 213 4.68 9.36 7.41
CA GLY A 213 4.49 8.00 6.87
C GLY A 213 5.15 6.94 7.75
N VAL A 214 6.42 7.14 8.09
CA VAL A 214 7.15 6.24 8.99
C VAL A 214 6.44 6.13 10.35
N LYS A 215 6.05 7.26 10.97
CA LYS A 215 5.32 7.25 12.25
C LYS A 215 3.97 6.51 12.17
N LEU A 216 3.25 6.63 11.05
CA LEU A 216 1.99 5.92 10.83
C LEU A 216 2.21 4.40 10.78
N TYR A 217 3.25 3.94 10.09
CA TYR A 217 3.62 2.53 10.09
C TYR A 217 3.89 2.00 11.50
N TYR A 218 4.75 2.67 12.28
CA TYR A 218 5.06 2.25 13.65
C TYR A 218 3.82 2.23 14.54
N ARG A 219 2.95 3.23 14.42
CA ARG A 219 1.67 3.25 15.16
C ARG A 219 0.80 2.04 14.82
N GLN A 220 0.67 1.73 13.54
CA GLN A 220 -0.22 0.70 13.03
C GLN A 220 0.30 -0.72 13.30
N HIS A 221 1.61 -0.96 13.16
CA HIS A 221 2.18 -2.31 13.10
C HIS A 221 3.07 -2.67 14.29
N VAL A 222 3.70 -1.68 14.93
CA VAL A 222 4.67 -1.93 16.01
C VAL A 222 4.06 -1.66 17.39
N HIS A 223 3.44 -0.49 17.55
CA HIS A 223 2.91 -0.06 18.85
C HIS A 223 1.46 -0.48 19.12
N GLY A 224 0.80 -1.09 18.12
CA GLY A 224 -0.55 -1.66 18.27
C GLY A 224 -1.64 -0.66 18.64
N LYS A 225 -1.48 0.63 18.31
CA LYS A 225 -2.51 1.65 18.56
C LYS A 225 -3.35 1.86 17.31
N LEU A 226 -4.46 1.12 17.23
CA LEU A 226 -5.65 1.48 16.44
C LEU A 226 -6.84 1.62 17.38
#